data_AF-A0A1Y3CT76-F1
#
_entry.id   AF-A0A1Y3CT76-F1
#
_cell.length_a   1.000
_cell.length_b   1.000
_cell.length_c   1.000
_cell.angle_alpha   90.00
_cell.angle_beta   90.00
_cell.angle_gamma   90.00
#
_symmetry.space_group_name_H-M   'P 1'
#
loop_
_entity.id
_entity.type
_entity.pdbx_description
1 polymer ?
#
loop_
_entity_poly.entity_id
_entity_poly.type
_entity_poly.pdbx_seq_one_letter_code
_entity_poly.pdbx_strand_id
1 'polypeptide(L)'
;MDLSQMVNENNDQRGERLRQERLRLDLSQKDFAALFGKKTMAAFRYEKGERVMGQDDLEALHAAGVDVYYLITGERTQPDLLSDDAKELLKLWDVVEPSQRETLMTLVRNFAESFSKE
;
A
#
# COMPACT_ATOMS: atom_id res chain seq x y z
N MET A 1 -9.92 -3.16 -27.88
CA MET A 1 -9.79 -4.17 -26.81
C MET A 1 -11.18 -4.34 -26.20
N ASP A 2 -11.66 -5.57 -26.06
CA ASP A 2 -12.98 -5.85 -25.47
C ASP A 2 -12.94 -5.58 -23.96
N LEU A 3 -13.99 -4.98 -23.40
CA LEU A 3 -14.12 -4.69 -21.96
C LEU A 3 -14.00 -5.97 -21.12
N SER A 4 -14.55 -7.08 -21.61
CA SER A 4 -14.46 -8.38 -20.93
C SER A 4 -13.02 -8.88 -20.85
N GLN A 5 -12.25 -8.65 -21.92
CA GLN A 5 -10.83 -9.01 -21.98
C GLN A 5 -10.01 -8.16 -21.01
N MET A 6 -10.27 -6.85 -20.94
CA MET A 6 -9.60 -5.95 -20.00
C MET A 6 -9.90 -6.29 -18.53
N VAL A 7 -11.13 -6.69 -18.20
CA VAL A 7 -11.50 -7.09 -16.83
C VAL A 7 -10.78 -8.38 -16.42
N ASN A 8 -10.65 -9.34 -17.33
CA ASN A 8 -9.94 -10.59 -17.05
C ASN A 8 -8.44 -10.36 -16.87
N GLU A 9 -7.81 -9.56 -17.75
CA GLU A 9 -6.40 -9.18 -17.62
C GLU A 9 -6.12 -8.46 -16.28
N ASN A 10 -7.02 -7.58 -15.84
CA ASN A 10 -6.91 -6.92 -14.54
C ASN A 10 -7.03 -7.91 -13.37
N ASN A 11 -7.92 -8.91 -13.46
CA ASN A 11 -8.08 -9.92 -12.42
C ASN A 11 -6.86 -10.85 -12.33
N ASP A 12 -6.29 -11.24 -13.47
CA ASP A 12 -5.08 -12.07 -13.54
C ASP A 12 -3.89 -11.34 -12.90
N GLN A 13 -3.73 -10.05 -13.23
CA GLN A 13 -2.70 -9.21 -12.62
C GLN A 13 -2.88 -9.07 -11.10
N ARG A 14 -4.12 -8.93 -10.61
CA ARG A 14 -4.41 -8.88 -9.16
C ARG A 14 -4.10 -10.22 -8.48
N GLY A 15 -4.40 -11.34 -9.13
CA GLY A 15 -4.08 -12.68 -8.63
C GLY A 15 -2.57 -12.89 -8.47
N GLU A 16 -1.80 -12.45 -9.46
CA GLU A 16 -0.32 -12.52 -9.39
C GLU A 16 0.22 -11.62 -8.26
N ARG A 17 -0.28 -10.39 -8.12
CA ARG A 17 0.13 -9.52 -7.01
C ARG A 17 -0.22 -10.10 -5.64
N LEU A 18 -1.37 -10.77 -5.51
CA LEU A 18 -1.75 -11.47 -4.29
C LEU A 18 -0.76 -12.60 -3.96
N ARG A 19 -0.37 -13.38 -4.96
CA ARG A 19 0.63 -14.44 -4.82
C ARG A 19 1.97 -13.88 -4.34
N GLN A 20 2.40 -12.76 -4.93
CA GLN A 20 3.65 -12.09 -4.53
C GLN A 20 3.59 -11.61 -3.09
N GLU A 21 2.47 -11.05 -2.64
CA GLU A 21 2.29 -10.64 -1.25
C GLU A 21 2.29 -11.79 -0.27
N ARG A 22 1.64 -12.91 -0.61
CA ARG A 22 1.72 -14.12 0.19
C ARG A 22 3.17 -14.60 0.34
N LEU A 23 3.92 -14.62 -0.76
CA LEU A 23 5.32 -15.05 -0.76
C LEU A 23 6.22 -14.08 0.01
N ARG A 24 5.96 -12.77 -0.04
CA ARG A 24 6.67 -11.77 0.77
C ARG A 24 6.54 -12.01 2.27
N LEU A 25 5.38 -12.50 2.70
CA LEU A 25 5.10 -12.87 4.10
C LEU A 25 5.58 -14.29 4.47
N ASP A 26 6.21 -15.02 3.54
CA ASP A 26 6.66 -16.41 3.70
C ASP A 26 5.55 -17.38 4.11
N LEU A 27 4.34 -17.19 3.55
CA LEU A 27 3.17 -17.99 3.89
C LEU A 27 2.82 -19.03 2.83
N SER A 28 2.40 -20.22 3.29
CA SER A 28 1.75 -21.20 2.43
C SER A 28 0.35 -20.73 2.01
N GLN A 29 -0.23 -21.27 0.94
CA GLN A 29 -1.62 -20.94 0.56
C GLN A 29 -2.63 -21.30 1.65
N LYS A 30 -2.32 -22.28 2.50
CA LYS A 30 -3.17 -22.66 3.63
C LYS A 30 -3.11 -21.60 4.72
N ASP A 31 -1.92 -21.18 5.11
CA ASP A 31 -1.73 -20.19 6.18
C ASP A 31 -2.25 -18.82 5.74
N PHE A 32 -2.04 -18.47 4.48
CA PHE A 32 -2.57 -17.25 3.89
C PHE A 32 -4.11 -17.24 3.86
N ALA A 33 -4.75 -18.35 3.48
CA ALA A 33 -6.21 -18.46 3.49
C ALA A 33 -6.80 -18.32 4.90
N ALA A 34 -6.06 -18.74 5.93
CA ALA A 34 -6.48 -18.59 7.32
C ALA A 34 -6.56 -17.12 7.76
N LEU A 35 -5.76 -16.21 7.17
CA LEU A 35 -5.78 -14.78 7.49
C LEU A 35 -7.16 -14.15 7.26
N PHE A 36 -7.87 -14.60 6.23
CA PHE A 36 -9.21 -14.12 5.87
C PHE A 36 -10.29 -15.19 6.10
N GLY A 37 -10.03 -16.17 6.97
CA GLY A 37 -11.03 -17.14 7.44
C GLY A 37 -11.58 -18.09 6.37
N LYS A 38 -10.84 -18.33 5.29
CA LYS A 38 -11.29 -19.18 4.16
C LYS A 38 -10.43 -20.43 4.01
N LYS A 39 -10.93 -21.36 3.18
CA LYS A 39 -10.22 -22.59 2.81
C LYS A 39 -9.07 -22.27 1.85
N THR A 40 -8.02 -23.09 1.84
CA THR A 40 -6.87 -23.00 0.91
C THR A 40 -7.28 -22.81 -0.56
N MET A 41 -8.36 -23.48 -0.99
CA MET A 41 -8.89 -23.36 -2.36
C MET A 41 -9.35 -21.93 -2.71
N ALA A 42 -9.76 -21.12 -1.72
CA ALA A 42 -10.10 -19.72 -1.95
C ALA A 42 -8.86 -18.91 -2.33
N ALA A 43 -7.76 -19.02 -1.56
CA ALA A 43 -6.49 -18.37 -1.88
C ALA A 43 -5.99 -18.79 -3.28
N PHE A 44 -6.05 -20.09 -3.60
CA PHE A 44 -5.67 -20.58 -4.93
C PHE A 44 -6.47 -19.94 -6.07
N ARG A 45 -7.80 -19.85 -5.94
CA ARG A 45 -8.67 -19.25 -6.96
C ARG A 45 -8.47 -17.73 -7.10
N TYR A 46 -8.18 -17.05 -5.99
CA TYR A 46 -7.83 -15.63 -6.02
C TYR A 46 -6.51 -15.41 -6.74
N GLU A 47 -5.48 -16.20 -6.43
CA GLU A 47 -4.16 -16.10 -7.08
C GLU A 47 -4.21 -16.41 -8.58
N LYS A 48 -5.18 -17.20 -9.02
CA LYS A 48 -5.41 -17.50 -10.45
C LYS A 48 -6.30 -16.49 -11.19
N GLY A 49 -6.83 -15.46 -10.52
CA GLY A 49 -7.80 -14.54 -11.14
C GLY A 49 -9.19 -15.15 -11.37
N GLU A 50 -9.41 -16.43 -11.02
CA GLU A 50 -10.69 -17.15 -11.20
C GLU A 50 -11.80 -16.62 -10.28
N ARG A 51 -11.43 -15.88 -9.23
CA ARG A 51 -12.37 -15.26 -8.30
C ARG A 51 -11.82 -13.93 -7.79
N VAL A 52 -12.71 -12.98 -7.56
CA VAL A 52 -12.38 -11.67 -6.99
C VAL A 52 -12.58 -11.70 -5.46
N MET A 53 -11.66 -11.07 -4.73
CA MET A 53 -11.76 -10.87 -3.28
C MET A 53 -12.88 -9.88 -2.94
N GLY A 54 -13.62 -10.18 -1.87
CA GLY A 54 -14.58 -9.24 -1.30
C GLY A 54 -13.91 -8.20 -0.40
N GLN A 55 -14.69 -7.22 0.07
CA GLN A 55 -14.19 -6.20 1.00
C GLN A 55 -13.63 -6.82 2.29
N ASP A 56 -14.37 -7.73 2.92
CA ASP A 56 -13.94 -8.41 4.16
C ASP A 56 -12.60 -9.16 3.99
N ASP A 57 -12.35 -9.72 2.80
CA ASP A 57 -11.07 -10.38 2.50
C ASP A 57 -9.93 -9.36 2.50
N LEU A 58 -10.14 -8.19 1.88
CA LEU A 58 -9.14 -7.13 1.79
C LEU A 58 -8.84 -6.51 3.15
N GLU A 59 -9.86 -6.29 3.99
CA GLU A 59 -9.69 -5.77 5.35
C GLU A 59 -8.86 -6.74 6.21
N ALA A 60 -9.17 -8.04 6.15
CA ALA A 60 -8.43 -9.06 6.86
C ALA A 60 -6.97 -9.18 6.38
N LEU A 61 -6.75 -9.12 5.06
CA LEU A 61 -5.41 -9.14 4.48
C LEU A 61 -4.59 -7.90 4.89
N HIS A 62 -5.19 -6.71 4.89
CA HIS A 62 -4.54 -5.48 5.35
C HIS A 62 -4.11 -5.60 6.81
N ALA A 63 -5.00 -6.06 7.69
CA ALA A 63 -4.69 -6.28 9.10
C ALA A 63 -3.56 -7.29 9.31
N ALA A 64 -3.40 -8.25 8.40
CA ALA A 64 -2.31 -9.22 8.41
C ALA A 64 -1.01 -8.72 7.76
N GLY A 65 -0.93 -7.44 7.37
CA GLY A 65 0.28 -6.82 6.83
C GLY A 65 0.48 -7.00 5.33
N VAL A 66 -0.58 -7.38 4.59
CA VAL A 66 -0.57 -7.36 3.11
C VAL A 66 -0.71 -5.92 2.62
N ASP A 67 0.10 -5.57 1.63
CA ASP A 67 0.03 -4.30 0.92
C ASP A 67 -1.19 -4.29 -0.03
N VAL A 68 -2.36 -3.95 0.54
CA VAL A 68 -3.62 -3.90 -0.21
C VAL A 68 -3.62 -2.79 -1.26
N TYR A 69 -2.86 -1.71 -1.05
CA TYR A 69 -2.68 -0.67 -2.07
C TYR A 69 -1.98 -1.27 -3.29
N TYR A 70 -0.85 -1.95 -3.11
CA TYR A 70 -0.17 -2.68 -4.19
C TYR A 70 -1.06 -3.70 -4.88
N LEU A 71 -1.83 -4.46 -4.12
CA LEU A 71 -2.76 -5.43 -4.67
C LEU A 71 -3.77 -4.79 -5.64
N ILE A 72 -4.26 -3.58 -5.33
CA ILE A 72 -5.26 -2.87 -6.14
C ILE A 72 -4.61 -2.10 -7.29
N THR A 73 -3.56 -1.32 -7.01
CA THR A 73 -2.99 -0.33 -7.94
C THR A 73 -1.82 -0.88 -8.75
N GLY A 74 -1.13 -1.91 -8.26
CA GLY A 74 0.15 -2.36 -8.80
C GLY A 74 1.36 -1.54 -8.33
N GLU A 75 1.14 -0.49 -7.53
CA GLU A 75 2.18 0.36 -6.99
C GLU A 75 2.44 -0.01 -5.53
N ARG A 76 3.69 -0.25 -5.17
CA ARG A 76 4.05 -0.60 -3.80
C ARG A 76 3.72 0.57 -2.88
N THR A 77 3.04 0.29 -1.76
CA THR A 77 3.02 1.25 -0.66
C THR A 77 4.46 1.49 -0.29
N GLN A 78 4.91 2.74 -0.38
CA GLN A 78 6.20 3.13 0.15
C GLN A 78 5.98 3.39 1.65
N PRO A 79 6.35 2.45 2.54
CA PRO A 79 5.95 2.55 3.95
C PRO A 79 6.64 3.72 4.66
N ASP A 80 7.65 4.32 4.03
CA ASP A 80 8.47 5.38 4.61
C ASP A 80 8.83 6.42 3.54
N LEU A 81 7.81 7.03 2.91
CA LEU A 81 8.01 8.18 2.01
C LEU A 81 8.77 9.34 2.67
N LEU A 82 8.72 9.40 4.00
CA LEU A 82 9.34 10.44 4.81
C LEU A 82 10.32 9.79 5.77
N SER A 83 11.51 10.39 5.88
CA SER A 83 12.44 10.08 6.97
C SER A 83 11.79 10.36 8.32
N ASP A 84 12.33 9.79 9.40
CA ASP A 84 11.80 10.05 10.74
C ASP A 84 11.87 11.54 11.10
N ASP A 85 12.91 12.25 10.65
CA ASP A 85 13.01 13.71 10.81
C ASP A 85 11.90 14.46 10.04
N ALA A 86 11.55 14.00 8.83
CA ALA A 86 10.46 14.60 8.07
C ALA A 86 9.09 14.31 8.71
N LYS A 87 8.90 13.12 9.29
CA LYS A 87 7.70 12.79 10.09
C LYS A 87 7.61 13.68 11.33
N GLU A 88 8.73 13.94 12.00
CA GLU A 88 8.78 14.80 13.18
C GLU A 88 8.44 16.26 12.84
N LEU A 89 8.96 16.78 11.72
CA LEU A 89 8.61 18.11 11.23
C LEU A 89 7.09 18.26 10.99
N LEU A 90 6.44 17.25 10.41
CA LEU A 90 4.98 17.27 10.20
C LEU A 90 4.20 17.25 11.52
N LYS A 91 4.63 16.48 12.51
CA LYS A 91 3.99 16.52 13.84
C LYS A 91 4.09 17.91 14.46
N LEU A 92 5.26 18.55 14.36
CA LEU A 92 5.47 19.91 14.85
C LEU A 92 4.61 20.92 14.10
N TRP A 93 4.45 20.76 12.78
CA TRP A 93 3.60 21.61 11.95
C TRP A 93 2.15 21.69 12.44
N ASP A 94 1.59 20.56 12.90
CA ASP A 94 0.21 20.52 13.41
C ASP A 94 0.03 21.32 14.71
N VAL A 95 1.10 21.48 15.50
CA VAL A 95 1.10 22.26 16.75
C VAL A 95 1.35 23.75 16.52
N VAL A 96 1.99 24.12 15.40
CA VAL A 96 2.28 25.51 15.05
C VAL A 96 0.99 26.27 14.77
N GLU A 97 0.83 27.43 15.42
CA GLU A 97 -0.32 28.32 15.23
C GLU A 97 -0.46 28.68 13.74
N PRO A 98 -1.68 28.65 13.15
CA PRO A 98 -1.86 28.92 11.73
C PRO A 98 -1.22 30.21 11.22
N SER A 99 -1.19 31.26 12.05
CA SER A 99 -0.57 32.55 11.76
C SER A 99 0.96 32.49 11.62
N GLN A 100 1.61 31.49 12.24
CA GLN A 100 3.07 31.32 12.24
C GLN A 100 3.57 30.33 11.18
N ARG A 101 2.66 29.56 10.58
CA ARG A 101 2.98 28.54 9.56
C ARG A 101 3.68 29.12 8.33
N GLU A 102 3.29 30.32 7.90
CA GLU A 102 3.92 31.00 6.77
C GLU A 102 5.38 31.37 7.06
N THR A 103 5.67 31.86 8.27
CA THR A 103 7.03 32.16 8.70
C THR A 103 7.88 30.88 8.77
N LEU A 104 7.36 29.81 9.37
CA LEU A 104 8.05 28.52 9.43
C LEU A 104 8.36 27.97 8.03
N MET A 105 7.39 28.02 7.11
CA MET A 105 7.57 27.58 5.74
C MET A 105 8.63 28.41 4.99
N THR A 106 8.67 29.73 5.25
CA THR A 106 9.69 30.60 4.68
C THR A 106 11.09 30.22 5.16
N LEU A 107 11.26 29.92 6.45
CA LEU A 107 12.53 29.44 7.00
C LEU A 107 12.96 28.13 6.34
N VAL A 108 12.07 27.14 6.29
CA VAL A 108 12.36 25.83 5.66
C VAL A 108 12.79 26.00 4.21
N ARG A 109 12.09 26.84 3.43
CA ARG A 109 12.45 27.14 2.04
C ARG A 109 13.83 27.78 1.93
N ASN A 110 14.11 28.79 2.74
CA ASN A 110 15.40 29.47 2.73
C ASN A 110 16.56 28.51 3.06
N PHE A 111 16.37 27.60 4.03
CA PHE A 111 17.36 26.57 4.36
C PHE A 111 17.53 25.58 3.21
N ALA A 112 16.44 25.08 2.63
CA ALA A 112 16.53 24.20 1.48
C ALA A 112 17.30 24.86 0.33
N GLU A 113 16.95 26.08 -0.08
CA GLU A 113 17.57 26.76 -1.22
C GLU A 113 19.05 27.15 -0.96
N SER A 114 19.40 27.51 0.28
CA SER A 114 20.76 27.93 0.63
C SER A 114 21.76 26.78 0.68
N PHE A 115 21.30 25.55 0.91
CA PHE A 115 22.16 24.37 1.08
C PHE A 115 21.92 23.27 0.03
N SER A 116 21.05 23.48 -0.97
CA SER A 116 20.79 22.52 -2.06
C SER A 116 21.78 22.59 -3.24
N LYS A 117 22.87 23.36 -3.12
CA LYS A 117 23.94 23.41 -4.13
C LYS A 117 25.26 22.96 -3.53
N GLU A 118 25.51 21.65 -3.60
CA GLU A 118 26.81 21.02 -3.88
C GLU A 118 26.58 19.59 -4.40
#